data_AF-A0A8E2F5E7-F1
#
_entry.id   AF-A0A8E2F5E7-F1
#
_cell.length_a   1.000
_cell.length_b   1.000
_cell.length_c   1.000
_cell.angle_alpha   90.00
_cell.angle_beta   90.00
_cell.angle_gamma   90.00
#
_symmetry.space_group_name_H-M   'P 1'
#
loop_
_entity.id
_entity.type
_entity.pdbx_description
1 polymer ?
#
loop_
_entity_poly.entity_id
_entity_poly.type
_entity_poly.pdbx_seq_one_letter_code
_entity_poly.pdbx_strand_id
1 'polypeptide(L)'
;MVWLRVVLMLGLCRPADAYHTCYNLAGLSAVQHRYVYASDKESGFEASPLSAAFKWAVADEVQTEDGNGVWDEGDEVELIHPIFAVPWGKAEAIRGHFEKKVGF
;
A
#
# COMPACT_ATOMS: atom_id res chain seq x y z
N MET A 1 -0.36 19.01 39.15
CA MET A 1 -1.75 18.58 38.92
C MET A 1 -2.46 19.57 37.97
N VAL A 2 -1.99 19.67 36.72
CA VAL A 2 -2.52 20.57 35.68
C VAL A 2 -2.60 19.85 34.33
N TRP A 3 -1.75 18.83 34.12
CA TRP A 3 -1.71 18.03 32.90
C TRP A 3 -2.92 17.10 32.68
N LEU A 4 -3.64 16.70 33.74
CA LEU A 4 -4.80 15.82 33.60
C LEU A 4 -6.08 16.53 33.09
N ARG A 5 -6.09 17.87 33.04
CA ARG A 5 -7.28 18.65 32.64
C ARG A 5 -7.32 19.02 31.16
N VAL A 6 -6.21 18.92 30.42
CA VAL A 6 -6.17 19.30 28.99
C VAL A 6 -6.68 18.17 28.10
N VAL A 7 -6.45 16.91 28.47
CA VAL A 7 -6.89 15.74 27.66
C VAL A 7 -8.38 15.47 27.81
N LEU A 8 -9.02 15.87 28.92
CA LEU A 8 -10.44 15.62 29.15
C LEU A 8 -11.39 16.67 28.53
N MET A 9 -10.90 17.80 28.00
CA MET A 9 -11.74 18.91 27.50
C MET A 9 -11.90 18.98 25.98
N LEU A 10 -11.26 18.09 25.22
CA LEU A 10 -11.45 17.99 23.76
C LEU A 10 -11.75 16.53 23.46
N GLY A 11 -12.98 16.23 23.01
CA GLY A 11 -13.44 14.90 22.62
C GLY A 11 -12.66 14.33 21.43
N LEU A 12 -11.38 14.02 21.65
CA LEU A 12 -10.39 13.66 20.65
C LEU A 12 -10.23 12.15 20.44
N CYS A 13 -10.99 11.32 21.16
CA CYS A 13 -11.08 9.90 20.82
C CYS A 13 -12.02 9.77 19.62
N ARG A 14 -11.48 9.94 18.41
CA ARG A 14 -12.21 9.59 17.19
C ARG A 14 -12.46 8.08 17.21
N PRO A 15 -13.71 7.62 17.09
CA PRO A 15 -13.99 6.20 17.01
C PRO A 15 -13.21 5.56 15.86
N ALA A 16 -12.72 4.35 16.05
CA ALA A 16 -12.19 3.56 14.94
C ALA A 16 -13.29 3.31 13.91
N ASP A 17 -12.96 3.48 12.64
CA ASP A 17 -13.83 3.21 11.52
C ASP A 17 -13.05 2.51 10.40
N ALA A 18 -13.78 1.89 9.47
CA ALA A 18 -13.19 1.11 8.39
C ALA A 18 -12.30 1.94 7.46
N TYR A 19 -12.58 3.24 7.30
CA TYR A 19 -11.78 4.12 6.45
C TYR A 19 -10.39 4.33 7.05
N HIS A 20 -10.32 4.75 8.31
CA HIS A 20 -9.04 4.97 8.99
C HIS A 20 -8.28 3.66 9.18
N THR A 21 -8.95 2.56 9.50
CA THR A 21 -8.31 1.24 9.58
C THR A 21 -7.67 0.85 8.24
N CYS A 22 -8.39 1.00 7.13
CA CYS A 22 -7.87 0.66 5.80
C CYS A 22 -6.62 1.47 5.43
N TYR A 23 -6.68 2.80 5.56
CA TYR A 23 -5.56 3.65 5.15
C TYR A 23 -4.38 3.62 6.12
N ASN A 24 -4.59 3.34 7.41
CA ASN A 24 -3.49 3.11 8.34
C ASN A 24 -2.75 1.82 8.01
N LEU A 25 -3.45 0.71 7.70
CA LEU A 25 -2.83 -0.54 7.28
C LEU A 25 -2.13 -0.40 5.92
N ALA A 26 -2.72 0.33 4.98
CA ALA A 26 -2.07 0.64 3.70
C ALA A 26 -0.78 1.48 3.89
N GLY A 27 -0.80 2.44 4.82
CA GLY A 27 0.39 3.21 5.19
C GLY A 27 1.47 2.38 5.87
N LEU A 28 1.07 1.46 6.77
CA LEU A 28 2.00 0.52 7.40
C LEU A 28 2.65 -0.40 6.36
N SER A 29 1.85 -0.94 5.43
CA SER A 29 2.36 -1.73 4.29
C SER A 29 3.35 -0.92 3.44
N ALA A 30 3.11 0.38 3.26
CA ALA A 30 3.98 1.23 2.46
C ALA A 30 5.37 1.44 3.05
N VAL A 31 5.51 1.48 4.39
CA VAL A 31 6.81 1.64 5.06
C VAL A 31 7.53 0.30 5.27
N GLN A 32 6.79 -0.80 5.32
CA GLN A 32 7.35 -2.16 5.43
C GLN A 32 8.00 -2.63 4.12
N HIS A 33 7.55 -2.15 2.96
CA HIS A 33 7.98 -2.64 1.65
C HIS A 33 8.65 -1.56 0.80
N ARG A 34 9.70 -1.94 0.07
CA ARG A 34 10.40 -1.03 -0.84
C ARG A 34 9.87 -1.13 -2.26
N TYR A 35 9.15 -0.10 -2.70
CA TYR A 35 8.65 -0.01 -4.07
C TYR A 35 9.70 0.62 -5.00
N VAL A 36 9.93 -0.03 -6.14
CA VAL A 36 10.83 0.44 -7.20
C VAL A 36 10.04 0.54 -8.50
N TYR A 37 10.17 1.67 -9.18
CA TYR A 37 9.62 1.84 -10.52
C TYR A 37 10.61 1.29 -11.54
N ALA A 38 10.25 0.19 -12.21
CA ALA A 38 11.10 -0.45 -13.20
C ALA A 38 10.72 0.02 -14.61
N SER A 39 11.37 1.10 -15.10
CA SER A 39 11.10 1.68 -16.42
C SER A 39 11.18 0.65 -17.56
N ASP A 40 12.14 -0.27 -17.44
CA ASP A 40 12.52 -1.24 -18.46
C ASP A 40 11.74 -2.54 -18.34
N LYS A 41 10.94 -2.71 -17.26
CA LYS A 41 10.07 -3.86 -17.09
C LYS A 41 8.93 -3.79 -18.11
N GLU A 42 8.73 -4.87 -18.84
CA GLU A 42 7.52 -5.04 -19.64
C GLU A 42 6.31 -5.07 -18.71
N SER A 43 5.26 -4.30 -19.03
CA SER A 43 4.04 -4.29 -18.23
C SER A 43 3.31 -5.65 -18.24
N GLY A 44 3.71 -6.60 -19.10
CA GLY A 44 3.02 -7.87 -19.31
C GLY A 44 1.67 -7.73 -20.02
N PHE A 45 1.37 -6.52 -20.49
CA PHE A 45 0.15 -6.11 -21.18
C PHE A 45 0.55 -5.42 -22.48
N GLU A 46 -0.28 -5.53 -23.53
CA GLU A 46 -0.05 -4.81 -24.79
C GLU A 46 0.12 -3.31 -24.53
N ALA A 47 0.82 -2.59 -25.42
CA ALA A 47 1.07 -1.16 -25.33
C ALA A 47 -0.25 -0.36 -25.30
N SER A 48 -0.83 -0.28 -24.11
CA SER A 48 -2.16 0.24 -23.82
C SER A 48 -2.01 1.47 -22.91
N PRO A 49 -3.02 2.37 -22.88
CA PRO A 49 -3.06 3.42 -21.88
C PRO A 49 -2.85 2.86 -20.47
N LEU A 50 -2.13 3.61 -19.63
CA LEU A 50 -1.88 3.28 -18.21
C LEU A 50 -0.91 2.11 -17.94
N SER A 51 -0.14 1.65 -18.93
CA SER A 51 0.89 0.61 -18.73
C SER A 51 1.93 0.96 -17.66
N ALA A 52 2.24 2.25 -17.47
CA ALA A 52 3.13 2.73 -16.42
C ALA A 52 2.68 2.32 -15.00
N ALA A 53 1.38 2.23 -14.75
CA ALA A 53 0.86 1.85 -13.43
C ALA A 53 1.21 0.40 -13.05
N PHE A 54 1.57 -0.46 -14.02
CA PHE A 54 1.92 -1.87 -13.81
C PHE A 54 3.44 -2.14 -13.86
N LYS A 55 4.26 -1.09 -13.91
CA LYS A 55 5.73 -1.18 -13.94
C LYS A 55 6.38 -1.13 -12.55
N TRP A 56 5.59 -1.15 -11.49
CA TRP A 56 6.08 -1.21 -10.13
C TRP A 56 6.59 -2.62 -9.80
N ALA A 57 7.61 -2.68 -8.97
CA ALA A 57 8.20 -3.88 -8.40
C ALA A 57 8.52 -3.64 -6.91
N VAL A 58 8.76 -4.72 -6.19
CA VAL A 58 9.22 -4.66 -4.79
C VAL A 58 10.64 -5.16 -4.74
N ALA A 59 11.52 -4.41 -4.07
CA ALA A 59 12.89 -4.83 -3.82
C ALA A 59 12.94 -5.78 -2.63
N ASP A 60 13.89 -6.71 -2.64
CA ASP A 60 14.08 -7.71 -1.57
C ASP A 60 14.54 -7.08 -0.23
N GLU A 61 14.97 -5.81 -0.24
CA GLU A 61 15.44 -5.08 0.95
C GLU A 61 14.33 -4.25 1.60
N VAL A 62 14.15 -4.42 2.92
CA VAL A 62 13.26 -3.62 3.78
C VAL A 62 13.77 -2.17 3.87
N GLN A 63 12.86 -1.18 3.85
CA GLN A 63 13.17 0.27 3.79
C GLN A 63 13.75 0.91 5.06
N THR A 64 14.26 0.14 6.02
CA THR A 64 14.74 0.72 7.28
C THR A 64 16.24 0.99 7.20
N GLU A 65 16.66 2.22 7.50
CA GLU A 65 18.08 2.65 7.48
C GLU A 65 19.00 1.72 8.29
N ASP A 66 18.45 1.08 9.34
CA ASP A 66 19.14 0.14 10.22
C ASP A 66 18.73 -1.34 10.03
N GLY A 67 17.92 -1.66 9.01
CA GLY A 67 17.40 -3.02 8.78
C GLY A 67 16.33 -3.50 9.77
N ASN A 68 16.03 -2.73 10.83
CA ASN A 68 14.95 -3.00 11.78
C ASN A 68 13.90 -1.90 11.75
N GLY A 69 12.67 -2.25 11.37
CA GLY A 69 11.51 -1.39 11.57
C GLY A 69 11.17 -1.23 13.05
N VAL A 70 10.28 -0.30 13.37
CA VAL A 70 9.73 -0.15 14.74
C VAL A 70 8.63 -1.17 15.06
N TRP A 71 8.42 -2.14 14.18
CA TRP A 71 7.39 -3.17 14.24
C TRP A 71 8.03 -4.55 14.41
N ASP A 72 7.30 -5.47 15.04
CA ASP A 72 7.75 -6.85 15.23
C ASP A 72 7.34 -7.74 14.03
N GLU A 73 7.87 -8.96 13.93
CA GLU A 73 7.51 -9.93 12.87
C GLU A 73 6.00 -10.22 12.82
N GLY A 74 5.28 -10.10 13.94
CA GLY A 74 3.84 -10.30 14.01
C GLY A 74 2.99 -9.13 13.49
N ASP A 75 3.63 -7.98 13.24
CA ASP A 75 2.98 -6.74 12.80
C ASP A 75 3.11 -6.52 11.28
N GLU A 76 3.72 -7.46 10.57
CA GLU A 76 3.82 -7.43 9.11
C GLU A 76 2.44 -7.53 8.46
N VAL A 77 2.14 -6.59 7.57
CA VAL A 77 0.91 -6.60 6.78
C VAL A 77 1.20 -6.93 5.32
N GLU A 78 0.21 -7.44 4.60
CA GLU A 78 0.38 -7.78 3.20
C GLU A 78 0.76 -6.56 2.34
N LEU A 79 1.48 -6.85 1.26
CA LEU A 79 1.92 -5.89 0.27
C LEU A 79 0.72 -5.24 -0.47
N ILE A 80 0.69 -3.91 -0.49
CA ILE A 80 -0.32 -3.12 -1.19
C ILE A 80 0.26 -2.45 -2.43
N HIS A 81 -0.47 -2.48 -3.55
CA HIS A 81 -0.03 -1.82 -4.78
C HIS A 81 -0.02 -0.29 -4.60
N PRO A 82 1.11 0.41 -4.86
CA PRO A 82 1.31 1.81 -4.48
C PRO A 82 0.37 2.78 -5.22
N ILE A 83 -0.09 2.41 -6.41
CA ILE A 83 -1.02 3.23 -7.23
C ILE A 83 -2.50 2.88 -6.97
N PHE A 84 -2.82 1.62 -6.71
CA PHE A 84 -4.20 1.13 -6.74
C PHE A 84 -4.78 0.91 -5.34
N ALA A 85 -3.95 0.94 -4.29
CA ALA A 85 -4.37 0.69 -2.91
C ALA A 85 -5.17 -0.64 -2.74
N VAL A 86 -4.78 -1.66 -3.50
CA VAL A 86 -5.30 -3.03 -3.43
C VAL A 86 -4.16 -4.01 -3.15
N PRO A 87 -4.43 -5.22 -2.64
CA PRO A 87 -3.40 -6.24 -2.47
C PRO A 87 -2.64 -6.50 -3.76
N TRP A 88 -1.34 -6.77 -3.63
CA TRP A 88 -0.45 -6.99 -4.76
C TRP A 88 -0.96 -8.09 -5.71
N GLY A 89 -0.78 -7.91 -7.01
CA GLY A 89 -1.24 -8.85 -8.05
C GLY A 89 -2.73 -8.76 -8.39
N LYS A 90 -3.57 -8.12 -7.56
CA LYS A 90 -5.02 -8.00 -7.83
C LYS A 90 -5.32 -7.05 -8.98
N ALA A 91 -4.54 -5.98 -9.12
CA ALA A 91 -4.70 -5.03 -10.22
C ALA A 91 -4.36 -5.68 -11.57
N GLU A 92 -3.32 -6.50 -11.62
CA GLU A 92 -2.89 -7.25 -12.79
C GLU A 92 -3.92 -8.32 -13.17
N ALA A 93 -4.45 -9.03 -12.17
CA ALA A 93 -5.47 -10.05 -12.38
C ALA A 93 -6.77 -9.46 -12.99
N ILE A 94 -7.25 -8.33 -12.46
CA ILE A 94 -8.46 -7.69 -13.00
C ILE A 94 -8.19 -7.08 -14.37
N ARG A 95 -7.00 -6.46 -14.58
CA ARG A 95 -6.61 -5.92 -15.88
C ARG A 95 -6.58 -7.01 -16.95
N GLY A 96 -5.88 -8.10 -16.68
CA GLY A 96 -5.78 -9.25 -17.61
C GLY A 96 -7.11 -9.95 -17.87
N HIS A 97 -8.09 -9.86 -16.95
CA HIS A 97 -9.45 -10.35 -17.17
C HIS A 97 -10.22 -9.49 -18.18
N PHE A 98 -10.12 -8.17 -18.08
CA PHE A 98 -10.85 -7.26 -18.96
C PHE A 98 -10.21 -7.12 -20.35
N GLU A 99 -8.88 -7.20 -20.47
CA GLU A 99 -8.22 -7.18 -21.79
C GLU A 99 -8.63 -8.37 -22.69
N LYS A 100 -8.99 -9.50 -22.09
CA LYS A 100 -9.47 -10.68 -22.84
C LYS A 100 -10.93 -10.55 -23.30
N LYS A 101 -11.66 -9.55 -22.81
CA LYS A 101 -13.05 -9.33 -23.19
C LYS A 101 -13.12 -8.28 -24.30
N VAL A 102 -13.69 -8.66 -25.44
CA VAL A 102 -13.98 -7.71 -26.52
C VAL A 102 -15.19 -6.86 -26.10
N GLY A 103 -15.02 -5.53 -26.05
CA GLY A 103 -16.13 -4.58 -25.89
C GLY A 103 -16.48 -4.16 -24.46
N PHE A 104 -15.52 -4.20 -23.53
CA PHE A 104 -15.58 -3.49 -22.24
C PHE A 104 -14.61 -2.30 -22.24
#